data_AF-A0A7J9H498-F1
#
_entry.id   AF-A0A7J9H498-F1
#
_cell.length_a   1.000
_cell.length_b   1.000
_cell.length_c   1.000
_cell.angle_alpha   90.00
_cell.angle_beta   90.00
_cell.angle_gamma   90.00
#
_symmetry.space_group_name_H-M   'P 1'
#
loop_
_entity.id
_entity.type
_entity.pdbx_description
1 polymer ?
#
loop_
_entity_poly.entity_id
_entity_poly.type
_entity_poly.pdbx_seq_one_letter_code
_entity_poly.pdbx_strand_id
1 'polypeptide(L)'
;MPAFHFILLALSLCFSSPISLVTGDHEIPHRNLADSICPLDFTVVRKFIFDSPRRPSFLDVPRKCQTLLQGIRLVRSNYLRVTGNFSLSPIPSEVCLDVYQKLVNELVPWLDIRSTCAFDATLLSKSCNNITTRFQFEGLISKPELQEVNHLCNRSLDEDSSCTPCQGTLYSIYQSYFIENASDCSGYPFIYAGALANREGPADSGTAKCLFSLDFTSTNANNWKKKAILCATPIGAALGLIMTVMVIWFSWRRKQKWKRRHNSVALNETGAGFGIGTISGDSSLVMFTFEEIKKATKNFSRENIVGKGGYGNVYKGILEDGSEVALKRFKNCSAAGDATFAHEVEVIASINHVNLVPFRGYCTATVPMEGHQRIIVCDLMQNGSLYDHLFGSEVTKLSWPIRQKIAIGVARGLAYLHYGAQPAIIHRDVKASNILSDDTFEPKLADFGLAKFTPDEFSHMSTRVAGTLGYVAPEYALYGQLTERSDVYGFGVVLLELLSSKQAVISINDHHTLLLTDWAWSLVEEGRLFDVIDENVLELGPPEVMEKYVLLAILSCHSQLYARPTMDQIVRILETDIPVH
;
A
#
# COMPACT_ATOMS: atom_id res chain seq x y z
N MET A 1 -35.49 27.71 -46.80
CA MET A 1 -36.27 28.75 -46.10
C MET A 1 -37.46 28.07 -45.44
N PRO A 2 -37.83 28.33 -44.17
CA PRO A 2 -37.14 29.00 -43.06
C PRO A 2 -37.02 28.08 -41.80
N ALA A 3 -35.87 28.11 -41.12
CA ALA A 3 -35.72 27.75 -39.69
C ALA A 3 -34.33 28.19 -39.22
N PHE A 4 -34.02 29.48 -39.40
CA PHE A 4 -32.78 30.10 -38.94
C PHE A 4 -33.15 31.50 -38.45
N HIS A 5 -33.89 31.59 -37.33
CA HIS A 5 -34.17 32.89 -36.70
C HIS A 5 -34.49 32.87 -35.20
N PHE A 6 -34.12 31.82 -34.45
CA PHE A 6 -34.41 31.76 -32.99
C PHE A 6 -33.20 31.70 -32.06
N ILE A 7 -31.99 32.06 -32.53
CA ILE A 7 -30.80 32.14 -31.67
C ILE A 7 -30.09 33.47 -31.91
N LEU A 8 -30.76 34.59 -31.61
CA LEU A 8 -30.11 35.91 -31.61
C LEU A 8 -30.82 36.95 -30.72
N LEU A 9 -31.37 36.49 -29.59
CA LEU A 9 -32.10 37.36 -28.65
C LEU A 9 -31.91 37.00 -27.16
N ALA A 10 -30.74 36.47 -26.79
CA ALA A 10 -30.41 36.20 -25.39
C ALA A 10 -28.93 36.47 -25.04
N LEU A 11 -28.29 37.45 -25.69
CA LEU A 11 -26.92 37.89 -25.38
C LEU A 11 -26.77 39.42 -25.33
N SER A 12 -27.83 40.14 -25.00
CA SER A 12 -27.76 41.54 -24.62
C SER A 12 -28.63 41.75 -23.39
N LEU A 13 -28.02 41.69 -22.22
CA LEU A 13 -28.41 42.32 -20.94
C LEU A 13 -27.69 41.55 -19.83
N CYS A 14 -26.57 42.12 -19.37
CA CYS A 14 -26.02 42.07 -18.00
C CYS A 14 -24.51 42.40 -18.05
N PHE A 15 -24.19 43.59 -18.53
CA PHE A 15 -23.06 44.35 -18.00
C PHE A 15 -23.66 45.35 -17.00
N SER A 16 -23.51 45.04 -15.72
CA SER A 16 -23.63 46.01 -14.63
C SER A 16 -22.70 45.57 -13.51
N SER A 17 -21.81 46.48 -13.14
CA SER A 17 -20.74 46.38 -12.15
C SER A 17 -21.16 45.78 -10.80
N PRO A 18 -20.20 45.23 -10.03
CA PRO A 18 -20.49 44.47 -8.83
C PRO A 18 -20.92 45.39 -7.68
N ILE A 19 -22.07 45.07 -7.09
CA ILE A 19 -22.45 45.56 -5.76
C ILE A 19 -21.69 44.70 -4.76
N SER A 20 -20.96 45.38 -3.88
CA SER A 20 -20.25 44.86 -2.73
C SER A 20 -21.17 43.99 -1.87
N LEU A 21 -20.99 42.67 -1.93
CA LEU A 21 -21.52 41.75 -0.93
C LEU A 21 -20.35 41.28 -0.07
N VAL A 22 -20.32 41.81 1.16
CA VAL A 22 -19.43 41.44 2.25
C VAL A 22 -19.50 39.93 2.44
N THR A 23 -18.49 39.21 1.95
CA THR A 23 -18.18 37.87 2.44
C THR A 23 -17.43 38.06 3.74
N GLY A 24 -18.10 37.80 4.86
CA GLY A 24 -17.42 37.68 6.14
C GLY A 24 -16.36 36.59 6.03
N ASP A 25 -15.10 37.02 5.96
CA ASP A 25 -13.99 36.15 6.32
C ASP A 25 -14.25 35.69 7.74
N HIS A 26 -14.56 34.40 7.90
CA HIS A 26 -14.29 33.75 9.16
C HIS A 26 -12.76 33.64 9.27
N GLU A 27 -12.12 34.75 9.62
CA GLU A 27 -10.86 34.72 10.34
C GLU A 27 -11.08 33.89 11.60
N ILE A 28 -10.67 32.63 11.55
CA ILE A 28 -10.43 31.87 12.77
C ILE A 28 -9.25 32.58 13.46
N PRO A 29 -9.37 33.00 14.73
CA PRO A 29 -8.47 33.99 15.29
C PRO A 29 -7.03 33.49 15.31
N HIS A 30 -6.10 34.36 14.90
CA HIS A 30 -4.74 34.40 15.43
C HIS A 30 -4.81 34.50 16.96
N ARG A 31 -4.98 33.37 17.65
CA ARG A 31 -4.88 33.32 19.12
C ARG A 31 -3.79 32.35 19.53
N ASN A 32 -2.66 32.98 19.88
CA ASN A 32 -1.70 32.60 20.90
C ASN A 32 -0.86 31.34 20.65
N LEU A 33 0.12 31.46 19.75
CA LEU A 33 1.45 30.84 19.95
C LEU A 33 2.48 31.82 20.55
N ALA A 34 2.03 32.99 21.02
CA ALA A 34 2.89 34.05 21.54
C ALA A 34 3.16 33.95 23.07
N ASP A 35 2.51 33.01 23.77
CA ASP A 35 2.72 32.78 25.22
C ASP A 35 3.48 31.47 25.51
N SER A 36 4.16 30.87 24.53
CA SER A 36 4.88 29.62 24.77
C SER A 36 6.25 29.89 25.39
N ILE A 37 6.45 29.37 26.59
CA ILE A 37 7.76 29.23 27.28
C ILE A 37 8.79 28.47 26.42
N CYS A 38 8.36 27.77 25.35
CA CYS A 38 9.24 27.09 24.41
C CYS A 38 9.97 28.05 23.45
N PRO A 39 11.32 28.03 23.37
CA PRO A 39 12.09 28.90 22.47
C PRO A 39 12.15 28.41 21.02
N LEU A 40 11.51 27.28 20.68
CA LEU A 40 11.45 26.74 19.33
C LEU A 40 10.28 27.36 18.55
N ASP A 41 10.57 27.90 17.37
CA ASP A 41 9.56 28.48 16.49
C ASP A 41 8.94 27.42 15.56
N PHE A 42 7.81 26.85 15.99
CA PHE A 42 7.06 25.87 15.22
C PHE A 42 6.24 26.48 14.08
N THR A 43 6.15 27.81 13.95
CA THR A 43 5.44 28.45 12.83
C THR A 43 6.10 28.15 11.49
N VAL A 44 7.42 27.92 11.49
CA VAL A 44 8.17 27.53 10.30
C VAL A 44 7.67 26.20 9.74
N VAL A 45 7.42 25.21 10.59
CA VAL A 45 6.84 23.92 10.18
C VAL A 45 5.35 24.08 9.85
N ARG A 46 4.63 24.93 10.59
CA ARG A 46 3.20 25.22 10.33
C ARG A 46 2.96 25.72 8.90
N LYS A 47 3.80 26.64 8.41
CA LYS A 47 3.75 27.15 7.02
C LYS A 47 3.76 26.00 6.00
N PHE A 48 4.59 24.99 6.25
CA PHE A 48 4.71 23.84 5.36
C PHE A 48 3.53 22.86 5.47
N ILE A 49 2.92 22.75 6.66
CA ILE A 49 1.81 21.83 6.91
C ILE A 49 0.46 22.36 6.37
N PHE A 50 0.19 23.66 6.49
CA PHE A 50 -1.15 24.23 6.24
C PHE A 50 -1.32 24.99 4.91
N ASP A 51 -0.25 25.45 4.26
CA ASP A 51 -0.34 26.20 2.99
C ASP A 51 -0.27 25.30 1.72
N SER A 52 -0.24 23.97 1.88
CA SER A 52 -0.19 23.03 0.75
C SER A 52 -1.59 22.51 0.36
N PRO A 53 -1.97 22.53 -0.95
CA PRO A 53 -3.30 22.09 -1.40
C PRO A 53 -3.50 20.56 -1.35
N ARG A 54 -2.55 19.79 -0.82
CA ARG A 54 -2.68 18.35 -0.58
C ARG A 54 -2.34 18.03 0.88
N ARG A 55 -3.31 17.47 1.61
CA ARG A 55 -3.03 16.81 2.89
C ARG A 55 -2.17 15.56 2.61
N PRO A 56 -1.09 15.29 3.36
CA PRO A 56 -0.30 14.11 3.14
C PRO A 56 -1.14 12.84 3.33
N SER A 57 -1.00 11.86 2.45
CA SER A 57 -1.62 10.54 2.60
C SER A 57 -0.78 9.70 3.57
N PHE A 58 -1.27 9.57 4.80
CA PHE A 58 -0.54 8.95 5.91
C PHE A 58 -0.82 7.45 6.05
N LEU A 59 -0.22 6.62 5.19
CA LEU A 59 -0.48 5.17 5.12
C LEU A 59 0.38 4.27 6.02
N ASP A 60 1.40 4.78 6.74
CA ASP A 60 2.26 3.92 7.59
C ASP A 60 2.84 4.68 8.81
N VAL A 61 2.79 4.10 10.00
CA VAL A 61 3.15 4.76 11.29
C VAL A 61 4.65 5.08 11.41
N PRO A 62 5.59 4.17 11.04
CA PRO A 62 7.03 4.48 11.08
C PRO A 62 7.40 5.63 10.14
N ARG A 63 6.75 5.72 8.97
CA ARG A 63 6.94 6.82 8.03
C ARG A 63 6.41 8.15 8.58
N LYS A 64 5.34 8.13 9.39
CA LYS A 64 4.84 9.32 10.11
C LYS A 64 5.86 9.83 11.13
N CYS A 65 6.38 8.94 11.97
CA CYS A 65 7.35 9.33 12.99
C CYS A 65 8.65 9.88 12.38
N GLN A 66 9.11 9.33 11.26
CA GLN A 66 10.26 9.89 10.52
C GLN A 66 9.98 11.30 9.98
N THR A 67 8.83 11.55 9.36
CA THR A 67 8.46 12.89 8.87
C THR A 67 8.33 13.89 10.03
N LEU A 68 7.76 13.48 11.16
CA LEU A 68 7.68 14.32 12.36
C LEU A 68 9.08 14.65 12.91
N LEU A 69 9.98 13.67 12.94
CA LEU A 69 11.37 13.88 13.33
C LEU A 69 12.06 14.91 12.41
N GLN A 70 11.81 14.86 11.09
CA GLN A 70 12.34 15.87 10.18
C GLN A 70 11.76 17.26 10.42
N GLY A 71 10.48 17.36 10.80
CA GLY A 71 9.87 18.61 11.26
C GLY A 71 10.61 19.19 12.47
N ILE A 72 10.92 18.37 13.47
CA ILE A 72 11.71 18.78 14.64
C ILE A 72 13.10 19.27 14.21
N ARG A 73 13.79 18.53 13.33
CA ARG A 73 15.12 18.92 12.82
C ARG A 73 15.08 20.26 12.08
N LEU A 74 14.03 20.53 11.30
CA LEU A 74 13.86 21.82 10.63
C LEU A 74 13.73 22.97 11.64
N VAL A 75 12.89 22.80 12.67
CA VAL A 75 12.72 23.82 13.72
C VAL A 75 14.02 24.06 14.49
N ARG A 76 14.76 22.99 14.80
CA ARG A 76 16.09 23.08 15.42
C ARG A 76 17.10 23.79 14.52
N SER A 77 17.02 23.60 13.20
CA SER A 77 17.83 24.33 12.23
C SER A 77 17.51 25.83 12.25
N ASN A 78 16.23 26.20 12.32
CA ASN A 78 15.84 27.60 12.48
C ASN A 78 16.34 28.18 13.81
N TYR A 79 16.23 27.43 14.90
CA TYR A 79 16.76 27.83 16.21
C TYR A 79 18.28 28.06 16.18
N LEU A 80 19.04 27.15 15.56
CA LEU A 80 20.49 27.30 15.38
C LEU A 80 20.83 28.54 14.55
N ARG A 81 20.06 28.83 13.49
CA ARG A 81 20.26 30.03 12.65
C ARG A 81 20.11 31.32 13.45
N VAL A 82 19.14 31.36 14.36
CA VAL A 82 18.83 32.55 15.17
C VAL A 82 19.76 32.70 16.37
N THR A 83 20.10 31.59 17.04
CA THR A 83 20.78 31.64 18.35
C THR A 83 22.25 31.22 18.31
N GLY A 84 22.69 30.53 17.26
CA GLY A 84 24.01 29.91 17.18
C GLY A 84 24.17 28.64 18.03
N ASN A 85 23.09 28.14 18.64
CA ASN A 85 23.11 26.99 19.55
C ASN A 85 22.31 25.78 19.01
N PHE A 86 22.83 24.58 19.25
CA PHE A 86 22.17 23.29 18.96
C PHE A 86 21.31 22.78 20.12
N SER A 87 21.64 23.18 21.35
CA SER A 87 20.96 22.76 22.57
C SER A 87 20.08 23.87 23.15
N LEU A 88 18.95 23.46 23.71
CA LEU A 88 18.00 24.31 24.41
C LEU A 88 18.47 24.46 25.87
N SER A 89 18.93 25.64 26.25
CA SER A 89 19.30 25.96 27.64
C SER A 89 18.09 26.53 28.41
N PRO A 90 18.00 26.34 29.74
CA PRO A 90 17.55 25.15 30.47
C PRO A 90 16.00 25.10 30.60
N ILE A 91 15.27 25.40 29.53
CA ILE A 91 13.79 25.41 29.51
C ILE A 91 13.31 23.95 29.39
N PRO A 92 12.20 23.53 30.05
CA PRO A 92 11.79 22.13 30.02
C PRO A 92 11.45 21.73 28.58
N SER A 93 12.26 20.85 27.98
CA SER A 93 12.02 20.29 26.65
C SER A 93 10.65 19.62 26.52
N GLU A 94 10.05 19.25 27.66
CA GLU A 94 8.66 18.84 27.81
C GLU A 94 7.65 19.88 27.29
N VAL A 95 7.83 21.16 27.60
CA VAL A 95 6.93 22.23 27.16
C VAL A 95 6.99 22.39 25.64
N CYS A 96 8.18 22.30 25.06
CA CYS A 96 8.35 22.33 23.61
C CYS A 96 7.71 21.12 22.93
N LEU A 97 7.81 19.94 23.56
CA LEU A 97 7.20 18.73 23.05
C LEU A 97 5.66 18.80 23.09
N ASP A 98 5.08 19.43 24.11
CA ASP A 98 3.65 19.69 24.20
C ASP A 98 3.15 20.68 23.13
N VAL A 99 3.94 21.73 22.85
CA VAL A 99 3.64 22.66 21.74
C VAL A 99 3.67 21.90 20.42
N TYR A 100 4.63 21.00 20.24
CA TYR A 100 4.71 20.17 19.04
C TYR A 100 3.56 19.16 18.94
N GLN A 101 3.18 18.50 20.04
CA GLN A 101 2.02 17.60 20.09
C GLN A 101 0.73 18.33 19.70
N LYS A 102 0.53 19.58 20.12
CA LYS A 102 -0.62 20.39 19.69
C LYS A 102 -0.62 20.61 18.18
N LEU A 103 0.52 20.95 17.59
CA LEU A 103 0.66 21.09 16.13
C LEU A 103 0.37 19.76 15.40
N VAL A 104 0.83 18.64 15.96
CA VAL A 104 0.58 17.30 15.39
C VAL A 104 -0.89 16.92 15.50
N ASN A 105 -1.58 17.25 16.59
CA ASN A 105 -3.02 16.98 16.75
C ASN A 105 -3.87 17.72 15.71
N GLU A 106 -3.46 18.92 15.28
CA GLU A 106 -4.12 19.62 14.17
C GLU A 106 -3.98 18.86 12.83
N LEU A 107 -2.93 18.06 12.66
CA LEU A 107 -2.64 17.27 11.45
C LEU A 107 -3.21 15.84 11.50
N VAL A 108 -3.07 15.18 12.66
CA VAL A 108 -3.51 13.79 12.93
C VAL A 108 -4.05 13.72 14.37
N PRO A 109 -5.36 13.91 14.59
CA PRO A 109 -5.95 14.07 15.93
C PRO A 109 -5.74 12.91 16.92
N TRP A 110 -5.46 11.71 16.41
CA TRP A 110 -5.33 10.48 17.21
C TRP A 110 -3.87 10.04 17.42
N LEU A 111 -2.88 10.80 16.93
CA LEU A 111 -1.47 10.43 17.02
C LEU A 111 -0.81 11.10 18.23
N ASP A 112 -0.53 10.32 19.27
CA ASP A 112 0.32 10.75 20.38
C ASP A 112 1.80 10.43 20.05
N ILE A 113 2.63 11.48 19.89
CA ILE A 113 4.02 11.34 19.48
C ILE A 113 4.89 10.70 20.56
N ARG A 114 4.47 10.78 21.83
CA ARG A 114 5.22 10.23 22.96
C ARG A 114 5.10 8.71 22.99
N SER A 115 3.88 8.20 22.91
CA SER A 115 3.61 6.76 22.91
C SER A 115 3.85 6.11 21.54
N THR A 116 3.51 6.80 20.45
CA THR A 116 3.56 6.20 19.10
C THR A 116 4.93 6.32 18.44
N CYS A 117 5.63 7.44 18.64
CA CYS A 117 6.94 7.70 18.04
C CYS A 117 8.10 7.60 19.02
N ALA A 118 7.84 7.28 20.29
CA ALA A 118 8.82 7.29 21.37
C ALA A 118 9.57 8.63 21.48
N PHE A 119 8.90 9.74 21.15
CA PHE A 119 9.49 11.07 21.32
C PHE A 119 9.40 11.48 22.78
N ASP A 120 10.56 11.67 23.42
CA ASP A 120 10.65 12.17 24.78
C ASP A 120 11.35 13.54 24.81
N ALA A 121 11.40 14.15 25.99
CA ALA A 121 12.12 15.40 26.21
C ALA A 121 13.61 15.32 25.85
N THR A 122 14.22 14.13 25.82
CA THR A 122 15.64 13.94 25.50
C THR A 122 15.92 14.17 24.02
N LEU A 123 14.94 13.94 23.13
CA LEU A 123 15.07 14.25 21.70
C LEU A 123 15.40 15.72 21.43
N LEU A 124 14.90 16.63 22.27
CA LEU A 124 15.10 18.08 22.15
C LEU A 124 16.25 18.60 23.02
N SER A 125 16.55 17.95 24.15
CA SER A 125 17.56 18.43 25.12
C SER A 125 18.91 17.71 25.05
N LYS A 126 18.96 16.45 24.60
CA LYS A 126 20.20 15.66 24.54
C LYS A 126 21.05 16.15 23.37
N SER A 127 22.26 16.56 23.68
CA SER A 127 23.23 16.94 22.66
C SER A 127 23.93 15.71 22.07
N CYS A 128 24.21 15.76 20.77
CA CYS A 128 25.08 14.78 20.12
C CYS A 128 26.55 15.11 20.45
N ASN A 129 27.32 14.16 20.98
CA ASN A 129 28.73 14.33 21.34
C ASN A 129 29.05 15.58 22.20
N ASN A 130 28.14 15.99 23.10
CA ASN A 130 28.24 17.23 23.88
C ASN A 130 28.34 18.52 23.04
N ILE A 131 27.95 18.49 21.76
CA ILE A 131 27.93 19.66 20.88
C ILE A 131 26.67 20.47 21.17
N THR A 132 26.87 21.65 21.74
CA THR A 132 25.79 22.58 22.10
C THR A 132 25.82 23.87 21.29
N THR A 133 26.95 24.20 20.65
CA THR A 133 27.16 25.46 19.92
C THR A 133 27.67 25.23 18.50
N ARG A 134 27.43 26.21 17.61
CA ARG A 134 28.05 26.28 16.28
C ARG A 134 29.57 26.10 16.33
N PHE A 135 30.24 26.78 17.26
CA PHE A 135 31.70 26.77 17.34
C PHE A 135 32.26 25.37 17.64
N GLN A 136 31.59 24.61 18.51
CA GLN A 136 31.98 23.23 18.81
C GLN A 136 31.76 22.30 17.61
N PHE A 137 30.67 22.50 16.85
CA PHE A 137 30.41 21.73 15.63
C PHE A 137 31.46 22.00 14.55
N GLU A 138 31.76 23.27 14.28
CA GLU A 138 32.78 23.67 13.31
C GLU A 138 34.21 23.28 13.77
N GLY A 139 34.44 23.16 15.08
CA GLY A 139 35.72 22.70 15.63
C GLY A 139 35.97 21.19 15.49
N LEU A 140 34.91 20.39 15.26
CA LEU A 140 35.01 18.94 15.08
C LEU A 140 35.39 18.55 13.64
N ILE A 141 34.92 19.33 12.66
CA ILE A 141 35.02 19.01 11.23
C ILE A 141 36.19 19.77 10.62
N SER A 142 36.90 19.16 9.66
CA SER A 142 38.04 19.84 9.03
C SER A 142 37.60 21.07 8.23
N LYS A 143 38.48 22.09 8.14
CA LYS A 143 38.20 23.31 7.36
C LYS A 143 37.87 23.03 5.89
N PRO A 144 38.57 22.12 5.17
CA PRO A 144 38.22 21.78 3.80
C PRO A 144 36.81 21.19 3.66
N GLU A 145 36.40 20.32 4.56
CA GLU A 145 35.05 19.73 4.53
C GLU A 145 33.97 20.78 4.81
N LEU A 146 34.19 21.71 5.75
CA LEU A 146 33.28 22.83 5.98
C LEU A 146 33.19 23.78 4.78
N GLN A 147 34.31 24.00 4.07
CA GLN A 147 34.33 24.77 2.83
C GLN A 147 33.55 24.07 1.72
N GLU A 148 33.66 22.75 1.62
CA GLU A 148 32.91 21.94 0.66
C GLU A 148 31.40 21.97 0.94
N VAL A 149 31.00 21.85 2.21
CA VAL A 149 29.60 22.02 2.63
C VAL A 149 29.07 23.39 2.23
N ASN A 150 29.83 24.47 2.51
CA ASN A 150 29.44 25.80 2.08
C ASN A 150 29.39 25.93 0.56
N HIS A 151 30.33 25.32 -0.18
CA HIS A 151 30.34 25.39 -1.63
C HIS A 151 29.12 24.68 -2.25
N LEU A 152 28.78 23.49 -1.77
CA LEU A 152 27.69 22.67 -2.31
C LEU A 152 26.31 23.12 -1.82
N CYS A 153 26.18 23.51 -0.55
CA CYS A 153 24.89 23.82 0.06
C CYS A 153 24.50 25.31 0.02
N ASN A 154 25.41 26.25 -0.26
CA ASN A 154 25.11 27.70 -0.30
C ASN A 154 24.46 28.15 -1.64
N ARG A 155 23.35 27.53 -2.02
CA ARG A 155 22.59 27.79 -3.25
C ARG A 155 21.12 27.38 -3.07
N SER A 156 20.24 27.70 -4.01
CA SER A 156 18.88 27.11 -3.99
C SER A 156 18.98 25.59 -4.16
N LEU A 157 18.22 24.86 -3.35
CA LEU A 157 18.19 23.39 -3.33
C LEU A 157 16.86 22.85 -3.90
N ASP A 158 16.15 23.65 -4.69
CA ASP A 158 14.87 23.26 -5.31
C ASP A 158 15.02 22.15 -6.35
N GLU A 159 16.19 22.07 -7.00
CA GLU A 159 16.51 21.09 -8.03
C GLU A 159 17.40 19.95 -7.49
N ASP A 160 17.14 18.72 -7.95
CA ASP A 160 17.91 17.53 -7.58
C ASP A 160 19.41 17.65 -7.91
N SER A 161 19.74 18.42 -8.96
CA SER A 161 21.10 18.72 -9.42
C SER A 161 21.94 19.46 -8.36
N SER A 162 21.28 20.27 -7.53
CA SER A 162 21.90 21.05 -6.45
C SER A 162 21.72 20.37 -5.09
N CYS A 163 20.61 19.68 -4.89
CA CYS A 163 20.31 18.98 -3.64
C CYS A 163 21.21 17.76 -3.41
N THR A 164 21.37 16.89 -4.42
CA THR A 164 22.07 15.60 -4.26
C THR A 164 23.54 15.75 -3.83
N PRO A 165 24.34 16.66 -4.43
CA PRO A 165 25.73 16.87 -3.98
C PRO A 165 25.81 17.39 -2.54
N CYS A 166 24.92 18.31 -2.16
CA CYS A 166 24.85 18.83 -0.79
C CYS A 166 24.50 17.73 0.22
N GLN A 167 23.51 16.88 -0.05
CA GLN A 167 23.20 15.74 0.82
C GLN A 167 24.37 14.75 0.94
N GLY A 168 25.06 14.49 -0.18
CA GLY A 168 26.22 13.58 -0.22
C GLY A 168 27.35 14.01 0.73
N THR A 169 27.73 15.29 0.72
CA THR A 169 28.76 15.80 1.63
C THR A 169 28.33 15.76 3.11
N LEU A 170 27.06 16.04 3.41
CA LEU A 170 26.53 15.97 4.77
C LEU A 170 26.47 14.54 5.32
N TYR A 171 26.14 13.57 4.46
CA TYR A 171 26.20 12.15 4.81
C TYR A 171 27.65 11.71 5.09
N SER A 172 28.61 12.19 4.30
CA SER A 172 30.03 11.93 4.54
C SER A 172 30.48 12.45 5.91
N ILE A 173 30.10 13.69 6.26
CA ILE A 173 30.41 14.27 7.58
C ILE A 173 29.76 13.46 8.72
N TYR A 174 28.51 13.03 8.54
CA TYR A 174 27.84 12.16 9.50
C TYR A 174 28.65 10.87 9.74
N GLN A 175 29.03 10.19 8.66
CA GLN A 175 29.81 8.95 8.74
C GLN A 175 31.21 9.16 9.31
N SER A 176 31.85 10.31 9.11
CA SER A 176 33.20 10.54 9.65
C SER A 176 33.21 10.90 11.13
N TYR A 177 32.19 11.61 11.62
CA TYR A 177 32.27 12.30 12.92
C TYR A 177 31.16 11.92 13.93
N PHE A 178 30.12 11.20 13.49
CA PHE A 178 28.88 11.05 14.26
C PHE A 178 28.34 9.60 14.29
N ILE A 179 29.21 8.58 14.13
CA ILE A 179 28.87 7.14 14.08
C ILE A 179 28.23 6.58 15.37
N GLU A 180 28.26 7.28 16.52
CA GLU A 180 27.75 6.75 17.78
C GLU A 180 26.21 6.56 17.83
N ASN A 181 25.77 5.51 18.55
CA ASN A 181 24.38 5.10 18.80
C ASN A 181 23.59 6.07 19.72
N ALA A 182 23.81 7.37 19.62
CA ALA A 182 22.98 8.36 20.31
C ALA A 182 21.75 8.71 19.46
N SER A 183 20.59 8.83 20.12
CA SER A 183 19.33 9.18 19.49
C SER A 183 19.44 10.53 18.76
N ASP A 184 19.34 10.48 17.43
CA ASP A 184 19.29 11.62 16.51
C ASP A 184 20.59 12.37 16.14
N CYS A 185 21.79 11.79 16.39
CA CYS A 185 23.06 12.38 15.94
C CYS A 185 23.15 12.60 14.41
N SER A 186 22.46 11.76 13.64
CA SER A 186 22.40 11.86 12.17
C SER A 186 21.76 13.15 11.65
N GLY A 187 21.02 13.88 12.49
CA GLY A 187 20.41 15.15 12.10
C GLY A 187 21.37 16.35 12.11
N TYR A 188 22.48 16.29 12.86
CA TYR A 188 23.31 17.47 13.14
C TYR A 188 23.92 18.14 11.89
N PRO A 189 24.50 17.39 10.92
CA PRO A 189 25.00 17.99 9.68
C PRO A 189 23.91 18.68 8.87
N PHE A 190 22.70 18.10 8.80
CA PHE A 190 21.56 18.68 8.08
C PHE A 190 21.00 19.92 8.77
N ILE A 191 20.93 19.91 10.11
CA ILE A 191 20.56 21.06 10.94
C ILE A 191 21.53 22.21 10.69
N TYR A 192 22.84 21.94 10.71
CA TYR A 192 23.89 22.92 10.43
C TYR A 192 23.79 23.49 9.01
N ALA A 193 23.67 22.62 8.01
CA ALA A 193 23.61 23.02 6.62
C ALA A 193 22.40 23.92 6.32
N GLY A 194 21.22 23.52 6.81
CA GLY A 194 20.02 24.33 6.69
C GLY A 194 20.13 25.67 7.40
N ALA A 195 20.82 25.74 8.55
CA ALA A 195 20.88 26.94 9.36
C ALA A 195 21.92 27.96 8.87
N LEU A 196 23.10 27.46 8.48
CA LEU A 196 24.32 28.27 8.38
C LEU A 196 25.04 28.14 7.03
N ALA A 197 24.95 26.98 6.36
CA ALA A 197 25.59 26.79 5.06
C ALA A 197 24.70 27.26 3.90
N ASN A 198 23.38 27.06 4.00
CA ASN A 198 22.42 27.48 3.00
C ASN A 198 21.96 28.93 3.25
N ARG A 199 22.14 29.82 2.26
CA ARG A 199 21.71 31.23 2.36
C ARG A 199 20.20 31.45 2.48
N GLU A 200 19.40 30.63 1.82
CA GLU A 200 17.93 30.72 1.85
C GLU A 200 17.43 30.28 3.24
N GLY A 201 18.10 29.26 3.77
CA GLY A 201 17.97 28.69 5.11
C GLY A 201 16.75 27.80 5.29
N PRO A 202 16.40 27.40 6.52
CA PRO A 202 15.56 26.23 6.74
C PRO A 202 14.07 26.46 6.46
N ALA A 203 13.64 27.72 6.42
CA ALA A 203 12.27 28.12 6.08
C ALA A 203 12.01 28.28 4.57
N ASP A 204 13.04 28.08 3.74
CA ASP A 204 12.90 28.01 2.29
C ASP A 204 12.33 26.65 1.85
N SER A 205 11.52 26.63 0.80
CA SER A 205 10.83 25.42 0.33
C SER A 205 11.81 24.38 -0.25
N GLY A 206 12.83 24.82 -0.98
CA GLY A 206 13.85 23.95 -1.55
C GLY A 206 14.72 23.35 -0.46
N THR A 207 15.14 24.17 0.50
CA THR A 207 15.91 23.70 1.66
C THR A 207 15.11 22.73 2.53
N ALA A 208 13.83 23.02 2.81
CA ALA A 208 12.94 22.13 3.56
C ALA A 208 12.76 20.77 2.87
N LYS A 209 12.51 20.79 1.56
CA LYS A 209 12.39 19.58 0.74
C LYS A 209 13.70 18.79 0.70
N CYS A 210 14.80 19.46 0.40
CA CYS A 210 16.09 18.81 0.20
C CYS A 210 16.68 18.27 1.51
N LEU A 211 16.80 19.10 2.55
CA LEU A 211 17.54 18.71 3.76
C LEU A 211 16.68 17.98 4.80
N PHE A 212 15.37 18.19 4.76
CA PHE A 212 14.43 17.63 5.74
C PHE A 212 13.34 16.76 5.11
N SER A 213 13.40 16.47 3.80
CA SER A 213 12.40 15.63 3.12
C SER A 213 10.95 16.12 3.30
N LEU A 214 10.77 17.44 3.45
CA LEU A 214 9.48 18.11 3.63
C LEU A 214 9.04 18.73 2.29
N ASP A 215 8.48 17.90 1.39
CA ASP A 215 8.02 18.34 0.06
C ASP A 215 6.57 18.85 0.10
N PHE A 216 6.37 20.13 -0.25
CA PHE A 216 5.05 20.76 -0.30
C PHE A 216 4.82 21.56 -1.59
N THR A 217 5.61 21.31 -2.63
CA THR A 217 5.46 22.05 -3.89
C THR A 217 4.14 21.70 -4.58
N SER A 218 3.24 22.69 -4.64
CA SER A 218 2.17 22.73 -5.64
C SER A 218 2.83 22.69 -7.02
N THR A 219 2.73 21.56 -7.70
CA THR A 219 2.85 21.57 -9.16
C THR A 219 1.61 22.24 -9.72
N ASN A 220 1.57 23.57 -9.71
CA ASN A 220 0.91 24.29 -10.79
C ASN A 220 1.22 25.79 -10.88
N ALA A 221 1.56 26.15 -12.13
CA ALA A 221 1.06 27.34 -12.81
C ALA A 221 1.38 28.70 -12.19
N ASN A 222 2.53 29.31 -12.54
CA ASN A 222 2.61 30.78 -12.60
C ASN A 222 3.74 31.40 -13.45
N ASN A 223 4.26 30.71 -14.48
CA ASN A 223 5.16 31.34 -15.47
C ASN A 223 4.46 31.85 -16.75
N TRP A 224 3.14 31.65 -16.91
CA TRP A 224 2.39 32.13 -18.07
C TRP A 224 2.07 33.64 -17.99
N LYS A 225 1.85 34.20 -16.80
CA LYS A 225 1.26 35.54 -16.67
C LYS A 225 2.25 36.70 -16.85
N LYS A 226 3.57 36.46 -16.87
CA LYS A 226 4.58 37.55 -17.03
C LYS A 226 5.09 37.75 -18.47
N LYS A 227 4.81 36.83 -19.41
CA LYS A 227 5.28 36.94 -20.81
C LYS A 227 4.22 37.40 -21.82
N ALA A 228 3.01 37.72 -21.39
CA ALA A 228 1.86 37.95 -22.28
C ALA A 228 1.51 39.42 -22.57
N ILE A 229 2.34 40.40 -22.22
CA ILE A 229 2.01 41.83 -22.41
C ILE A 229 2.74 42.47 -23.61
N LEU A 230 3.59 41.74 -24.35
CA LEU A 230 4.36 42.33 -25.45
C LEU A 230 4.36 41.47 -26.73
N CYS A 231 3.21 41.04 -27.25
CA CYS A 231 3.13 40.37 -28.57
C CYS A 231 1.70 40.27 -29.16
N ALA A 232 0.80 41.19 -28.84
CA ALA A 232 -0.61 41.09 -29.22
C ALA A 232 -0.98 41.96 -30.43
N THR A 233 -0.38 41.71 -31.60
CA THR A 233 -0.93 42.21 -32.88
C THR A 233 -0.79 41.30 -34.11
N PRO A 234 0.01 40.20 -34.15
CA PRO A 234 -0.04 39.29 -35.30
C PRO A 234 -0.72 37.92 -35.04
N ILE A 235 -1.11 37.59 -33.80
CA ILE A 235 -1.59 36.23 -33.43
C ILE A 235 -3.06 35.97 -33.86
N GLY A 236 -3.88 37.02 -33.94
CA GLY A 236 -5.32 36.89 -34.24
C GLY A 236 -5.63 36.34 -35.64
N ALA A 237 -4.83 36.69 -36.64
CA ALA A 237 -5.03 36.21 -38.01
C ALA A 237 -4.63 34.73 -38.17
N ALA A 238 -3.58 34.28 -37.47
CA ALA A 238 -3.12 32.90 -37.53
C ALA A 238 -4.11 31.92 -36.88
N LEU A 239 -4.74 32.30 -35.76
CA LEU A 239 -5.72 31.45 -35.06
C LEU A 239 -7.01 31.28 -35.86
N GLY A 240 -7.47 32.31 -36.59
CA GLY A 240 -8.63 32.21 -37.49
C GLY A 240 -8.39 31.23 -38.64
N LEU A 241 -7.19 31.25 -39.21
CA LEU A 241 -6.80 30.34 -40.30
C LEU A 241 -6.67 28.89 -39.79
N ILE A 242 -6.13 28.69 -38.59
CA ILE A 242 -6.03 27.35 -37.99
C ILE A 242 -7.42 26.77 -37.68
N MET A 243 -8.34 27.56 -37.16
CA MET A 243 -9.70 27.09 -36.84
C MET A 243 -10.50 26.72 -38.09
N THR A 244 -10.36 27.48 -39.18
CA THR A 244 -11.01 27.15 -40.46
C THR A 244 -10.44 25.87 -41.08
N VAL A 245 -9.11 25.69 -41.04
CA VAL A 245 -8.47 24.43 -41.47
C VAL A 245 -8.90 23.25 -40.59
N MET A 246 -9.03 23.43 -39.27
CA MET A 246 -9.51 22.35 -38.37
C MET A 246 -10.95 21.95 -38.66
N VAL A 247 -11.85 22.89 -38.97
CA VAL A 247 -13.25 22.61 -39.33
C VAL A 247 -13.34 21.90 -40.69
N ILE A 248 -12.56 22.34 -41.67
CA ILE A 248 -12.48 21.69 -42.99
C ILE A 248 -11.90 20.28 -42.84
N TRP A 249 -10.85 20.11 -42.04
CA TRP A 249 -10.26 18.80 -41.75
C TRP A 249 -11.21 17.86 -41.00
N PHE A 250 -11.99 18.39 -40.04
CA PHE A 250 -12.93 17.60 -39.26
C PHE A 250 -14.15 17.18 -40.08
N SER A 251 -14.67 18.06 -40.94
CA SER A 251 -15.74 17.75 -41.88
C SER A 251 -15.29 16.77 -42.97
N TRP A 252 -14.05 16.89 -43.47
CA TRP A 252 -13.42 15.92 -44.37
C TRP A 252 -13.22 14.56 -43.70
N ARG A 253 -12.73 14.52 -42.45
CA ARG A 253 -12.59 13.28 -41.66
C ARG A 253 -13.93 12.61 -41.36
N ARG A 254 -15.00 13.36 -41.09
CA ARG A 254 -16.36 12.80 -40.92
C ARG A 254 -16.86 12.18 -42.23
N LYS A 255 -16.62 12.83 -43.37
CA LYS A 255 -16.98 12.30 -44.71
C LYS A 255 -16.14 11.06 -45.07
N GLN A 256 -14.86 11.02 -44.67
CA GLN A 256 -13.98 9.87 -44.83
C GLN A 256 -14.36 8.69 -43.92
N LYS A 257 -14.73 8.94 -42.65
CA LYS A 257 -15.22 7.90 -41.72
C LYS A 257 -16.57 7.31 -42.16
N TRP A 258 -17.44 8.11 -42.80
CA TRP A 258 -18.70 7.61 -43.34
C TRP A 258 -18.49 6.73 -44.59
N LYS A 259 -17.57 7.10 -45.48
CA LYS A 259 -17.14 6.23 -46.61
C LYS A 259 -16.38 4.96 -46.17
N ARG A 260 -15.64 5.01 -45.04
CA ARG A 260 -14.90 3.86 -44.48
C ARG A 260 -15.77 2.88 -43.69
N ARG A 261 -16.99 3.25 -43.29
CA ARG A 261 -17.95 2.35 -42.62
C ARG A 261 -18.77 1.48 -43.59
N HIS A 262 -18.72 1.76 -44.88
CA HIS A 262 -19.48 1.02 -45.89
C HIS A 262 -18.64 0.03 -46.72
N ASN A 263 -17.31 0.07 -46.59
CA ASN A 263 -16.37 -0.82 -47.29
C ASN A 263 -15.33 -1.37 -46.29
N SER A 264 -15.20 -2.70 -46.19
CA SER A 264 -14.28 -3.52 -45.37
C SER A 264 -14.61 -3.59 -43.86
N VAL A 265 -14.88 -4.73 -43.19
CA VAL A 265 -14.75 -6.18 -43.48
C VAL A 265 -13.45 -6.50 -44.21
N ALA A 266 -12.33 -6.41 -43.50
CA ALA A 266 -11.11 -7.21 -43.67
C ALA A 266 -9.99 -6.64 -42.78
N LEU A 267 -9.41 -7.51 -41.95
CA LEU A 267 -8.06 -7.54 -41.38
C LEU A 267 -7.18 -6.25 -41.46
N ASN A 268 -6.80 -5.69 -40.30
CA ASN A 268 -5.49 -5.94 -39.68
C ASN A 268 -5.22 -5.02 -38.47
N GLU A 269 -4.62 -5.66 -37.46
CA GLU A 269 -4.03 -5.09 -36.25
C GLU A 269 -2.82 -4.19 -36.55
N THR A 270 -2.50 -3.29 -35.62
CA THR A 270 -1.26 -3.30 -34.80
C THR A 270 -1.08 -1.97 -34.06
N GLY A 271 -0.85 -2.04 -32.74
CA GLY A 271 -0.59 -0.86 -31.91
C GLY A 271 -0.30 -1.20 -30.44
N ALA A 272 0.94 -1.63 -30.18
CA ALA A 272 1.63 -1.76 -28.89
C ALA A 272 1.05 -2.77 -27.88
N GLY A 273 1.31 -4.05 -28.12
CA GLY A 273 1.20 -5.10 -27.11
C GLY A 273 2.31 -4.97 -26.06
N PHE A 274 1.93 -4.93 -24.79
CA PHE A 274 2.79 -5.35 -23.69
C PHE A 274 3.14 -6.84 -23.90
N GLY A 275 4.36 -7.24 -23.54
CA GLY A 275 4.92 -8.58 -23.76
C GLY A 275 4.24 -9.70 -22.95
N ILE A 276 2.96 -9.97 -23.24
CA ILE A 276 2.23 -11.18 -22.84
C ILE A 276 2.17 -12.18 -24.02
N GLY A 277 2.50 -11.74 -25.24
CA GLY A 277 2.44 -12.57 -26.47
C GLY A 277 3.57 -13.59 -26.65
N THR A 278 4.38 -13.86 -25.62
CA THR A 278 5.52 -14.81 -25.70
C THR A 278 5.42 -16.00 -24.75
N ILE A 279 4.29 -16.18 -24.06
CA ILE A 279 4.08 -17.36 -23.22
C ILE A 279 3.64 -18.51 -24.12
N SER A 280 4.60 -19.35 -24.49
CA SER A 280 4.41 -20.56 -25.26
C SER A 280 3.75 -21.63 -24.37
N GLY A 281 2.55 -22.08 -24.72
CA GLY A 281 1.90 -23.24 -24.10
C GLY A 281 0.36 -23.16 -23.98
N ASP A 282 -0.34 -23.31 -25.11
CA ASP A 282 -1.70 -23.85 -25.24
C ASP A 282 -2.90 -23.29 -24.44
N SER A 283 -2.87 -22.05 -23.94
CA SER A 283 -4.08 -21.39 -23.44
C SER A 283 -4.11 -19.91 -23.84
N SER A 284 -4.98 -19.56 -24.79
CA SER A 284 -5.28 -18.17 -25.12
C SER A 284 -5.91 -17.49 -23.90
N LEU A 285 -5.11 -16.78 -23.11
CA LEU A 285 -5.61 -16.03 -21.97
C LEU A 285 -6.72 -15.08 -22.42
N VAL A 286 -7.89 -15.17 -21.78
CA VAL A 286 -9.03 -14.31 -22.12
C VAL A 286 -8.79 -12.93 -21.55
N MET A 287 -8.67 -11.95 -22.44
CA MET A 287 -8.56 -10.54 -22.09
C MET A 287 -9.91 -9.84 -22.28
N PHE A 288 -10.55 -9.46 -21.17
CA PHE A 288 -11.77 -8.68 -21.17
C PHE A 288 -11.47 -7.20 -21.38
N THR A 289 -12.35 -6.53 -22.12
CA THR A 289 -12.33 -5.07 -22.22
C THR A 289 -12.88 -4.43 -20.94
N PHE A 290 -12.42 -3.22 -20.64
CA PHE A 290 -12.92 -2.49 -19.49
C PHE A 290 -14.42 -2.18 -19.60
N GLU A 291 -14.95 -1.97 -20.80
CA GLU A 291 -16.39 -1.72 -21.02
C GLU A 291 -17.25 -2.95 -20.74
N GLU A 292 -16.79 -4.16 -21.12
CA GLU A 292 -17.47 -5.42 -20.76
C GLU A 292 -17.54 -5.58 -19.24
N ILE A 293 -16.44 -5.33 -18.53
CA ILE A 293 -16.40 -5.39 -17.07
C ILE A 293 -17.29 -4.33 -16.44
N LYS A 294 -17.26 -3.10 -16.96
CA LYS A 294 -18.11 -2.00 -16.49
C LYS A 294 -19.59 -2.35 -16.67
N LYS A 295 -19.97 -2.95 -17.79
CA LYS A 295 -21.33 -3.46 -18.04
C LYS A 295 -21.69 -4.58 -17.05
N ALA A 296 -20.83 -5.59 -16.92
CA ALA A 296 -21.05 -6.76 -16.05
C ALA A 296 -21.25 -6.37 -14.58
N THR A 297 -20.56 -5.33 -14.11
CA THR A 297 -20.59 -4.85 -12.72
C THR A 297 -21.59 -3.72 -12.45
N LYS A 298 -22.41 -3.35 -13.45
CA LYS A 298 -23.29 -2.16 -13.40
C LYS A 298 -22.52 -0.90 -13.00
N ASN A 299 -21.43 -0.63 -13.72
CA ASN A 299 -20.50 0.46 -13.49
C ASN A 299 -19.84 0.41 -12.09
N PHE A 300 -19.36 -0.75 -11.69
CA PHE A 300 -18.78 -0.99 -10.36
C PHE A 300 -19.70 -0.51 -9.23
N SER A 301 -20.99 -0.83 -9.33
CA SER A 301 -22.00 -0.43 -8.35
C SER A 301 -21.58 -0.88 -6.95
N ARG A 302 -21.81 -0.02 -5.95
CA ARG A 302 -21.46 -0.33 -4.55
C ARG A 302 -22.27 -1.52 -4.02
N GLU A 303 -23.46 -1.76 -4.56
CA GLU A 303 -24.32 -2.89 -4.20
C GLU A 303 -23.72 -4.25 -4.62
N ASN A 304 -22.81 -4.24 -5.61
CA ASN A 304 -22.16 -5.44 -6.12
C ASN A 304 -20.85 -5.74 -5.39
N ILE A 305 -20.44 -4.98 -4.38
CA ILE A 305 -19.19 -5.25 -3.66
C ILE A 305 -19.39 -6.46 -2.75
N VAL A 306 -18.66 -7.54 -3.04
CA VAL A 306 -18.64 -8.77 -2.25
C VAL A 306 -17.40 -8.89 -1.36
N GLY A 307 -16.36 -8.10 -1.64
CA GLY A 307 -15.14 -8.09 -0.83
C GLY A 307 -14.42 -6.74 -0.87
N LYS A 308 -13.85 -6.32 0.27
CA LYS A 308 -13.04 -5.10 0.38
C LYS A 308 -11.72 -5.45 1.06
N GLY A 309 -10.61 -5.20 0.36
CA GLY A 309 -9.26 -5.43 0.88
C GLY A 309 -8.31 -4.26 0.62
N GLY A 310 -7.10 -4.39 1.16
CA GLY A 310 -6.00 -3.44 0.94
C GLY A 310 -5.56 -3.37 -0.52
N TYR A 311 -5.63 -4.49 -1.24
CA TYR A 311 -5.21 -4.61 -2.65
C TYR A 311 -6.27 -4.15 -3.65
N GLY A 312 -7.55 -4.11 -3.26
CA GLY A 312 -8.63 -3.88 -4.21
C GLY A 312 -10.03 -4.06 -3.62
N ASN A 313 -11.03 -3.89 -4.46
CA ASN A 313 -12.40 -4.30 -4.17
C ASN A 313 -12.76 -5.47 -5.10
N VAL A 314 -13.52 -6.43 -4.59
CA VAL A 314 -14.08 -7.53 -5.37
C VAL A 314 -15.55 -7.23 -5.63
N TYR A 315 -15.95 -7.25 -6.90
CA TYR A 315 -17.32 -7.01 -7.34
C TYR A 315 -17.93 -8.30 -7.88
N LYS A 316 -19.19 -8.57 -7.52
CA LYS A 316 -20.04 -9.51 -8.26
C LYS A 316 -20.39 -8.89 -9.62
N GLY A 317 -20.35 -9.69 -10.67
CA GLY A 317 -20.80 -9.30 -11.99
C GLY A 317 -21.43 -10.47 -12.74
N ILE A 318 -22.12 -10.14 -13.83
CA ILE A 318 -22.72 -11.12 -14.74
C ILE A 318 -22.16 -10.85 -16.13
N LEU A 319 -21.46 -11.83 -16.71
CA LEU A 319 -20.92 -11.75 -18.07
C LEU A 319 -22.04 -11.86 -19.11
N GLU A 320 -21.73 -11.61 -20.39
CA GLU A 320 -22.74 -11.61 -21.46
C GLU A 320 -23.36 -13.00 -21.71
N ASP A 321 -22.64 -14.06 -21.38
CA ASP A 321 -23.10 -15.46 -21.43
C ASP A 321 -24.00 -15.83 -20.23
N GLY A 322 -24.20 -14.92 -19.27
CA GLY A 322 -24.98 -15.14 -18.05
C GLY A 322 -24.16 -15.70 -16.88
N SER A 323 -22.87 -15.97 -17.05
CA SER A 323 -22.01 -16.49 -15.98
C SER A 323 -21.84 -15.47 -14.86
N GLU A 324 -22.06 -15.88 -13.60
CA GLU A 324 -21.76 -15.07 -12.42
C GLU A 324 -20.27 -15.13 -12.08
N VAL A 325 -19.64 -13.96 -11.96
CA VAL A 325 -18.19 -13.83 -11.76
C VAL A 325 -17.85 -12.89 -10.61
N ALA A 326 -16.67 -13.11 -10.03
CA ALA A 326 -16.01 -12.21 -9.10
C ALA A 326 -14.92 -11.42 -9.84
N LEU A 327 -14.98 -10.09 -9.74
CA LEU A 327 -14.05 -9.17 -10.39
C LEU A 327 -13.22 -8.42 -9.35
N LYS A 328 -11.96 -8.84 -9.17
CA LYS A 328 -11.01 -8.20 -8.25
C LYS A 328 -10.37 -7.01 -8.95
N ARG A 329 -10.86 -5.81 -8.66
CA ARG A 329 -10.32 -4.55 -9.19
C ARG A 329 -9.26 -3.98 -8.25
N PHE A 330 -8.03 -3.88 -8.73
CA PHE A 330 -6.90 -3.40 -7.96
C PHE A 330 -6.93 -1.88 -7.80
N LYS A 331 -6.47 -1.38 -6.63
CA LYS A 331 -6.35 0.06 -6.33
C LYS A 331 -4.95 0.56 -6.70
N ASN A 332 -4.79 1.88 -6.85
CA ASN A 332 -3.49 2.56 -7.01
C ASN A 332 -2.60 1.98 -8.12
N CYS A 333 -3.19 1.62 -9.26
CA CYS A 333 -2.43 1.08 -10.39
C CYS A 333 -1.56 2.18 -11.03
N SER A 334 -0.26 1.92 -11.15
CA SER A 334 0.70 2.71 -11.92
C SER A 334 1.46 1.78 -12.86
N ALA A 335 1.96 2.27 -14.00
CA ALA A 335 2.68 1.43 -14.98
C ALA A 335 3.82 0.59 -14.35
N ALA A 336 4.46 1.09 -13.28
CA ALA A 336 5.50 0.36 -12.54
C ALA A 336 5.03 -0.97 -11.92
N GLY A 337 3.74 -1.14 -11.64
CA GLY A 337 3.18 -2.39 -11.11
C GLY A 337 2.67 -3.38 -12.17
N ASP A 338 2.79 -3.09 -13.47
CA ASP A 338 2.26 -3.97 -14.53
C ASP A 338 2.99 -5.31 -14.54
N ALA A 339 4.29 -5.33 -14.24
CA ALA A 339 5.06 -6.56 -14.15
C ALA A 339 4.58 -7.48 -13.02
N THR A 340 4.24 -6.93 -11.85
CA THR A 340 3.72 -7.71 -10.71
C THR A 340 2.35 -8.29 -11.03
N PHE A 341 1.49 -7.52 -11.70
CA PHE A 341 0.17 -8.00 -12.11
C PHE A 341 0.25 -9.06 -13.21
N ALA A 342 1.13 -8.86 -14.20
CA ALA A 342 1.38 -9.85 -15.25
C ALA A 342 1.84 -11.17 -14.64
N HIS A 343 2.70 -11.14 -13.62
CA HIS A 343 3.12 -12.32 -12.89
C HIS A 343 1.95 -12.99 -12.12
N GLU A 344 1.08 -12.22 -11.45
CA GLU A 344 -0.11 -12.78 -10.80
C GLU A 344 -1.05 -13.46 -11.82
N VAL A 345 -1.25 -12.85 -12.99
CA VAL A 345 -2.03 -13.43 -14.10
C VAL A 345 -1.37 -14.69 -14.64
N GLU A 346 -0.05 -14.71 -14.77
CA GLU A 346 0.72 -15.87 -15.22
C GLU A 346 0.56 -17.06 -14.26
N VAL A 347 0.71 -16.82 -12.96
CA VAL A 347 0.55 -17.86 -11.94
C VAL A 347 -0.89 -18.38 -11.90
N ILE A 348 -1.89 -17.51 -11.85
CA ILE A 348 -3.29 -17.94 -11.72
C ILE A 348 -3.81 -18.60 -13.01
N ALA A 349 -3.24 -18.28 -14.16
CA ALA A 349 -3.63 -18.90 -15.42
C ALA A 349 -2.94 -20.24 -15.69
N SER A 350 -1.80 -20.53 -15.03
CA SER A 350 -1.10 -21.82 -15.18
C SER A 350 -1.69 -22.93 -14.31
N ILE A 351 -2.66 -22.61 -13.45
CA ILE A 351 -3.27 -23.55 -12.50
C ILE A 351 -4.71 -23.89 -12.89
N ASN A 352 -5.07 -25.16 -12.76
CA ASN A 352 -6.45 -25.61 -12.92
C ASN A 352 -6.69 -26.84 -12.04
N HIS A 353 -7.44 -26.68 -10.95
CA HIS A 353 -7.69 -27.73 -9.98
C HIS A 353 -9.03 -27.54 -9.28
N VAL A 354 -9.70 -28.64 -8.92
CA VAL A 354 -11.05 -28.62 -8.32
C VAL A 354 -11.12 -27.82 -7.01
N ASN A 355 -10.02 -27.75 -6.25
CA ASN A 355 -9.94 -27.01 -5.00
C ASN A 355 -9.24 -25.64 -5.09
N LEU A 356 -9.07 -25.10 -6.30
CA LEU A 356 -8.58 -23.74 -6.53
C LEU A 356 -9.67 -22.94 -7.26
N VAL A 357 -9.75 -21.63 -7.00
CA VAL A 357 -10.75 -20.77 -7.66
C VAL A 357 -10.50 -20.73 -9.18
N PRO A 358 -11.50 -21.06 -10.03
CA PRO A 358 -11.35 -21.02 -11.47
C PRO A 358 -11.09 -19.61 -11.99
N PHE A 359 -9.99 -19.44 -12.71
CA PHE A 359 -9.66 -18.22 -13.43
C PHE A 359 -10.40 -18.15 -14.76
N ARG A 360 -11.00 -17.00 -15.07
CA ARG A 360 -11.73 -16.77 -16.33
C ARG A 360 -11.01 -15.83 -17.27
N GLY A 361 -10.20 -14.92 -16.74
CA GLY A 361 -9.46 -13.96 -17.55
C GLY A 361 -9.10 -12.70 -16.78
N TYR A 362 -8.59 -11.72 -17.50
CA TYR A 362 -8.12 -10.48 -16.90
C TYR A 362 -8.46 -9.27 -17.77
N CYS A 363 -8.31 -8.07 -17.21
CA CYS A 363 -8.38 -6.82 -17.95
C CYS A 363 -7.24 -5.91 -17.53
N THR A 364 -6.52 -5.38 -18.52
CA THR A 364 -5.60 -4.26 -18.37
C THR A 364 -6.04 -3.14 -19.30
N ALA A 365 -6.29 -1.95 -18.76
CA ALA A 365 -6.72 -0.81 -19.56
C ALA A 365 -6.20 0.50 -18.97
N THR A 366 -5.97 1.51 -19.81
CA THR A 366 -5.73 2.88 -19.35
C THR A 366 -6.89 3.73 -19.80
N VAL A 367 -7.74 4.15 -18.88
CA VAL A 367 -8.98 4.85 -19.19
C VAL A 367 -8.85 6.33 -18.83
N PRO A 368 -9.19 7.26 -19.73
CA PRO A 368 -9.16 8.70 -19.43
C PRO A 368 -9.96 9.02 -18.17
N MET A 369 -9.38 9.83 -17.27
CA MET A 369 -9.96 10.24 -15.98
C MET A 369 -10.16 9.14 -14.92
N GLU A 370 -10.19 7.86 -15.32
CA GLU A 370 -10.32 6.72 -14.40
C GLU A 370 -8.96 6.07 -14.09
N GLY A 371 -7.93 6.31 -14.91
CA GLY A 371 -6.56 5.88 -14.71
C GLY A 371 -6.28 4.46 -15.21
N HIS A 372 -5.15 3.88 -14.77
CA HIS A 372 -4.79 2.49 -15.08
C HIS A 372 -5.72 1.53 -14.32
N GLN A 373 -6.23 0.54 -15.04
CA GLN A 373 -7.16 -0.48 -14.57
C GLN A 373 -6.51 -1.85 -14.70
N ARG A 374 -6.55 -2.60 -13.61
CA ARG A 374 -6.15 -4.02 -13.55
C ARG A 374 -7.22 -4.79 -12.82
N ILE A 375 -7.71 -5.84 -13.46
CA ILE A 375 -8.84 -6.60 -12.95
C ILE A 375 -8.60 -8.07 -13.26
N ILE A 376 -8.76 -8.93 -12.26
CA ILE A 376 -8.81 -10.39 -12.41
C ILE A 376 -10.28 -10.80 -12.37
N VAL A 377 -10.67 -11.69 -13.27
CA VAL A 377 -12.01 -12.26 -13.40
C VAL A 377 -11.93 -13.74 -13.06
N CYS A 378 -12.69 -14.15 -12.05
CA CYS A 378 -12.82 -15.53 -11.61
C CYS A 378 -14.28 -15.92 -11.44
N ASP A 379 -14.55 -17.21 -11.27
CA ASP A 379 -15.89 -17.66 -10.88
C ASP A 379 -16.29 -17.09 -9.51
N LEU A 380 -17.57 -16.74 -9.38
CA LEU A 380 -18.13 -16.30 -8.11
C LEU A 380 -18.36 -17.52 -7.21
N MET A 381 -17.83 -17.46 -5.98
CA MET A 381 -18.04 -18.49 -4.96
C MET A 381 -19.25 -18.11 -4.09
N GLN A 382 -20.36 -18.84 -4.23
CA GLN A 382 -21.68 -18.45 -3.69
C GLN A 382 -21.75 -18.50 -2.18
N ASN A 383 -21.00 -19.41 -1.55
CA ASN A 383 -21.04 -19.62 -0.11
C ASN A 383 -19.98 -18.80 0.63
N GLY A 384 -19.33 -17.82 -0.01
CA GLY A 384 -18.43 -16.88 0.68
C GLY A 384 -17.16 -17.54 1.23
N SER A 385 -16.55 -16.92 2.25
CA SER A 385 -15.27 -17.35 2.82
C SER A 385 -15.41 -18.18 4.09
N LEU A 386 -14.46 -19.08 4.35
CA LEU A 386 -14.39 -19.87 5.59
C LEU A 386 -14.33 -18.95 6.82
N TYR A 387 -13.66 -17.80 6.71
CA TYR A 387 -13.60 -16.81 7.79
C TYR A 387 -15.00 -16.35 8.22
N ASP A 388 -15.89 -16.07 7.26
CA ASP A 388 -17.25 -15.63 7.55
C ASP A 388 -18.08 -16.75 8.21
N HIS A 389 -17.85 -18.01 7.83
CA HIS A 389 -18.52 -19.17 8.43
C HIS A 389 -18.04 -19.48 9.86
N LEU A 390 -16.76 -19.25 10.16
CA LEU A 390 -16.19 -19.52 11.49
C LEU A 390 -16.40 -18.36 12.48
N PHE A 391 -16.33 -17.12 12.00
CA PHE A 391 -16.26 -15.93 12.86
C PHE A 391 -17.35 -14.89 12.59
N GLY A 392 -18.15 -15.07 11.54
CA GLY A 392 -19.26 -14.17 11.21
C GLY A 392 -20.46 -14.36 12.14
N SER A 393 -21.20 -13.27 12.38
CA SER A 393 -22.32 -13.23 13.33
C SER A 393 -23.64 -13.80 12.81
N GLU A 394 -23.78 -14.02 11.50
CA GLU A 394 -25.06 -14.34 10.85
C GLU A 394 -25.11 -15.70 10.15
N VAL A 395 -24.08 -16.55 10.30
CA VAL A 395 -23.96 -17.79 9.54
C VAL A 395 -24.12 -19.01 10.44
N THR A 396 -24.80 -20.04 9.93
CA THR A 396 -24.92 -21.35 10.59
C THR A 396 -23.52 -21.95 10.81
N LYS A 397 -23.20 -22.33 12.05
CA LYS A 397 -21.93 -22.97 12.38
C LYS A 397 -21.73 -24.23 11.54
N LEU A 398 -20.54 -24.36 10.94
CA LEU A 398 -20.19 -25.55 10.15
C LEU A 398 -20.11 -26.80 11.03
N SER A 399 -20.77 -27.88 10.62
CA SER A 399 -20.61 -29.20 11.22
C SER A 399 -19.22 -29.77 10.91
N TRP A 400 -18.78 -30.72 11.74
CA TRP A 400 -17.48 -31.36 11.55
C TRP A 400 -17.29 -31.99 10.16
N PRO A 401 -18.26 -32.72 9.57
CA PRO A 401 -18.11 -33.26 8.21
C PRO A 401 -17.78 -32.20 7.16
N ILE A 402 -18.38 -31.00 7.25
CA ILE A 402 -18.08 -29.89 6.33
C ILE A 402 -16.68 -29.34 6.61
N ARG A 403 -16.31 -29.14 7.88
CA ARG A 403 -14.95 -28.69 8.26
C ARG A 403 -13.89 -29.67 7.77
N GLN A 404 -14.15 -30.97 7.88
CA GLN A 404 -13.29 -32.05 7.41
C GLN A 404 -13.12 -31.99 5.89
N LYS A 405 -14.22 -31.83 5.15
CA LYS A 405 -14.22 -31.66 3.68
C LYS A 405 -13.37 -30.45 3.27
N ILE A 406 -13.51 -29.33 3.99
CA ILE A 406 -12.72 -28.11 3.76
C ILE A 406 -11.23 -28.39 3.97
N ALA A 407 -10.85 -28.99 5.09
CA ALA A 407 -9.46 -29.33 5.38
C ALA A 407 -8.82 -30.21 4.29
N ILE A 408 -9.52 -31.26 3.86
CA ILE A 408 -9.04 -32.18 2.81
C ILE A 408 -8.90 -31.45 1.48
N GLY A 409 -9.91 -30.68 1.07
CA GLY A 409 -9.88 -29.98 -0.21
C GLY A 409 -8.80 -28.91 -0.28
N VAL A 410 -8.60 -28.13 0.78
CA VAL A 410 -7.49 -27.16 0.86
C VAL A 410 -6.14 -27.89 0.81
N ALA A 411 -6.01 -29.01 1.51
CA ALA A 411 -4.78 -29.80 1.47
C ALA A 411 -4.47 -30.32 0.05
N ARG A 412 -5.48 -30.82 -0.67
CA ARG A 412 -5.36 -31.25 -2.08
C ARG A 412 -4.96 -30.09 -2.99
N GLY A 413 -5.58 -28.93 -2.83
CA GLY A 413 -5.24 -27.72 -3.59
C GLY A 413 -3.77 -27.31 -3.41
N LEU A 414 -3.30 -27.28 -2.16
CA LEU A 414 -1.90 -26.95 -1.87
C LEU A 414 -0.92 -28.05 -2.34
N ALA A 415 -1.27 -29.33 -2.20
CA ALA A 415 -0.47 -30.43 -2.73
C ALA A 415 -0.33 -30.33 -4.26
N TYR A 416 -1.40 -29.97 -4.97
CA TYR A 416 -1.33 -29.68 -6.40
C TYR A 416 -0.40 -28.50 -6.70
N LEU A 417 -0.46 -27.40 -5.94
CA LEU A 417 0.45 -26.26 -6.17
C LEU A 417 1.92 -26.64 -5.96
N HIS A 418 2.23 -27.44 -4.93
CA HIS A 418 3.60 -27.82 -4.59
C HIS A 418 4.17 -28.92 -5.50
N TYR A 419 3.36 -29.90 -5.88
CA TYR A 419 3.84 -31.12 -6.55
C TYR A 419 3.18 -31.40 -7.90
N GLY A 420 2.01 -30.83 -8.17
CA GLY A 420 1.26 -31.02 -9.42
C GLY A 420 1.49 -29.92 -10.47
N ALA A 421 1.80 -28.70 -10.04
CA ALA A 421 2.17 -27.59 -10.91
C ALA A 421 3.69 -27.61 -11.19
N GLN A 422 4.08 -27.22 -12.41
CA GLN A 422 5.49 -27.14 -12.79
C GLN A 422 5.77 -25.81 -13.51
N PRO A 423 6.64 -24.94 -12.96
CA PRO A 423 7.34 -25.07 -11.67
C PRO A 423 6.39 -25.08 -10.46
N ALA A 424 6.85 -25.62 -9.32
CA ALA A 424 6.08 -25.62 -8.09
C ALA A 424 5.70 -24.19 -7.67
N ILE A 425 4.53 -24.01 -7.08
CA ILE A 425 3.97 -22.70 -6.71
C ILE A 425 3.77 -22.63 -5.21
N ILE A 426 4.33 -21.62 -4.55
CA ILE A 426 4.09 -21.34 -3.13
C ILE A 426 3.03 -20.23 -3.04
N HIS A 427 1.92 -20.49 -2.36
CA HIS A 427 0.76 -19.61 -2.26
C HIS A 427 1.02 -18.38 -1.39
N ARG A 428 1.66 -18.58 -0.23
CA ARG A 428 2.19 -17.57 0.70
C ARG A 428 1.17 -16.77 1.51
N ASP A 429 -0.12 -16.88 1.20
CA ASP A 429 -1.22 -16.26 1.97
C ASP A 429 -2.37 -17.23 2.27
N VAL A 430 -2.03 -18.44 2.72
CA VAL A 430 -3.02 -19.44 3.14
C VAL A 430 -3.68 -18.98 4.44
N LYS A 431 -4.99 -18.71 4.40
CA LYS A 431 -5.79 -18.25 5.54
C LYS A 431 -7.28 -18.46 5.31
N ALA A 432 -8.09 -18.44 6.38
CA ALA A 432 -9.54 -18.69 6.29
C ALA A 432 -10.28 -17.72 5.34
N SER A 433 -9.86 -16.45 5.24
CA SER A 433 -10.51 -15.48 4.34
C SER A 433 -10.19 -15.70 2.85
N ASN A 434 -9.16 -16.49 2.54
CA ASN A 434 -8.79 -16.87 1.18
C ASN A 434 -9.31 -18.27 0.80
N ILE A 435 -10.00 -18.96 1.70
CA ILE A 435 -10.65 -20.25 1.42
C ILE A 435 -12.12 -19.98 1.19
N LEU A 436 -12.57 -20.09 -0.05
CA LEU A 436 -13.95 -19.84 -0.45
C LEU A 436 -14.70 -21.15 -0.65
N SER A 437 -16.02 -21.08 -0.75
CA SER A 437 -16.87 -22.24 -1.04
C SER A 437 -17.81 -21.96 -2.22
N ASP A 438 -17.84 -22.88 -3.18
CA ASP A 438 -18.85 -22.84 -4.26
C ASP A 438 -20.24 -23.23 -3.76
N ASP A 439 -21.23 -23.22 -4.63
CA ASP A 439 -22.63 -23.56 -4.37
C ASP A 439 -22.84 -24.96 -3.75
N THR A 440 -21.93 -25.90 -4.00
CA THR A 440 -21.93 -27.25 -3.44
C THR A 440 -21.11 -27.41 -2.16
N PHE A 441 -20.64 -26.29 -1.59
CA PHE A 441 -19.72 -26.27 -0.44
C PHE A 441 -18.42 -27.06 -0.73
N GLU A 442 -17.93 -27.06 -1.97
CA GLU A 442 -16.55 -27.48 -2.24
C GLU A 442 -15.58 -26.33 -1.92
N PRO A 443 -14.51 -26.59 -1.16
CA PRO A 443 -13.53 -25.56 -0.81
C PRO A 443 -12.66 -25.20 -2.02
N LYS A 444 -12.42 -23.89 -2.19
CA LYS A 444 -11.63 -23.30 -3.27
C LYS A 444 -10.65 -22.30 -2.68
N LEU A 445 -9.35 -22.59 -2.77
CA LEU A 445 -8.32 -21.64 -2.37
C LEU A 445 -8.22 -20.51 -3.41
N ALA A 446 -8.18 -19.27 -2.92
CA ALA A 446 -8.21 -18.04 -3.68
C ALA A 446 -7.04 -17.11 -3.33
N ASP A 447 -6.90 -16.03 -4.10
CA ASP A 447 -5.93 -14.94 -3.90
C ASP A 447 -4.45 -15.32 -4.04
N PHE A 448 -4.01 -15.48 -5.29
CA PHE A 448 -2.63 -15.76 -5.68
C PHE A 448 -1.74 -14.50 -5.78
N GLY A 449 -2.17 -13.35 -5.24
CA GLY A 449 -1.45 -12.08 -5.41
C GLY A 449 -0.08 -12.02 -4.73
N LEU A 450 0.22 -12.96 -3.84
CA LEU A 450 1.54 -13.11 -3.21
C LEU A 450 2.30 -14.35 -3.71
N ALA A 451 1.68 -15.17 -4.55
CA ALA A 451 2.20 -16.46 -4.96
C ALA A 451 3.49 -16.32 -5.78
N LYS A 452 4.34 -17.36 -5.72
CA LYS A 452 5.62 -17.39 -6.43
C LYS A 452 5.94 -18.78 -6.95
N PHE A 453 6.55 -18.83 -8.15
CA PHE A 453 7.21 -20.04 -8.63
C PHE A 453 8.47 -20.32 -7.82
N THR A 454 8.67 -21.58 -7.45
CA THR A 454 9.89 -22.08 -6.85
C THR A 454 10.91 -22.35 -7.97
N PRO A 455 12.12 -21.77 -7.91
CA PRO A 455 13.19 -22.10 -8.86
C PRO A 455 13.72 -23.51 -8.60
N ASP A 456 13.93 -24.27 -9.68
CA ASP A 456 14.30 -25.71 -9.63
C ASP A 456 15.62 -26.02 -8.88
N GLU A 457 16.48 -25.02 -8.67
CA GLU A 457 17.85 -25.20 -8.14
C GLU A 457 18.02 -24.89 -6.64
N PHE A 458 16.97 -24.43 -5.94
CA PHE A 458 17.11 -23.96 -4.55
C PHE A 458 16.12 -24.60 -3.58
N SER A 459 16.61 -24.99 -2.38
CA SER A 459 15.78 -25.52 -1.30
C SER A 459 14.88 -24.48 -0.62
N HIS A 460 15.16 -23.19 -0.84
CA HIS A 460 14.40 -22.06 -0.33
C HIS A 460 14.60 -20.83 -1.20
N MET A 461 13.63 -19.92 -1.18
CA MET A 461 13.74 -18.60 -1.80
C MET A 461 13.89 -17.52 -0.75
N SER A 462 14.98 -16.75 -0.82
CA SER A 462 15.14 -15.53 -0.01
C SER A 462 14.32 -14.39 -0.61
N THR A 463 13.28 -13.94 0.08
CA THR A 463 12.41 -12.87 -0.43
C THR A 463 11.83 -12.01 0.69
N ARG A 464 11.43 -10.76 0.36
CA ARG A 464 10.78 -9.85 1.31
C ARG A 464 9.60 -10.56 1.98
N VAL A 465 9.47 -10.46 3.30
CA VAL A 465 8.34 -11.05 4.03
C VAL A 465 7.02 -10.42 3.60
N ALA A 466 6.04 -11.25 3.26
CA ALA A 466 4.66 -10.86 2.98
C ALA A 466 3.71 -11.99 3.38
N GLY A 467 2.50 -11.65 3.83
CA GLY A 467 1.50 -12.60 4.32
C GLY A 467 0.71 -11.98 5.46
N THR A 468 -0.22 -12.76 6.02
CA THR A 468 -1.13 -12.29 7.07
C THR A 468 -0.63 -12.71 8.46
N LEU A 469 -0.58 -11.77 9.41
CA LEU A 469 -0.17 -12.04 10.81
C LEU A 469 -0.98 -13.21 11.39
N GLY A 470 -0.29 -14.12 12.09
CA GLY A 470 -0.87 -15.36 12.61
C GLY A 470 -0.74 -16.56 11.67
N TYR A 471 -0.56 -16.34 10.36
CA TYR A 471 -0.40 -17.41 9.36
C TYR A 471 1.02 -17.48 8.77
N VAL A 472 1.86 -16.47 9.00
CA VAL A 472 3.23 -16.43 8.48
C VAL A 472 4.13 -17.34 9.31
N ALA A 473 4.79 -18.29 8.64
CA ALA A 473 5.73 -19.20 9.26
C ALA A 473 6.94 -18.47 9.91
N PRO A 474 7.45 -18.95 11.06
CA PRO A 474 8.47 -18.24 11.83
C PRO A 474 9.81 -18.09 11.07
N GLU A 475 10.28 -19.11 10.37
CA GLU A 475 11.49 -19.04 9.56
C GLU A 475 11.38 -18.01 8.44
N TYR A 476 10.16 -17.87 7.90
CA TYR A 476 9.90 -16.93 6.83
C TYR A 476 9.83 -15.51 7.37
N ALA A 477 9.18 -15.30 8.52
CA ALA A 477 9.12 -14.02 9.21
C ALA A 477 10.50 -13.53 9.68
N LEU A 478 11.33 -14.43 10.23
CA LEU A 478 12.62 -14.10 10.83
C LEU A 478 13.75 -13.96 9.80
N TYR A 479 13.78 -14.86 8.81
CA TYR A 479 14.93 -14.97 7.89
C TYR A 479 14.57 -14.68 6.43
N GLY A 480 13.30 -14.45 6.12
CA GLY A 480 12.84 -14.28 4.73
C GLY A 480 12.96 -15.55 3.88
N GLN A 481 13.13 -16.71 4.51
CA GLN A 481 13.25 -18.01 3.84
C GLN A 481 11.86 -18.56 3.49
N LEU A 482 11.48 -18.44 2.22
CA LEU A 482 10.21 -18.93 1.71
C LEU A 482 10.39 -20.34 1.14
N THR A 483 9.54 -21.28 1.57
CA THR A 483 9.51 -22.68 1.10
C THR A 483 8.07 -23.16 0.99
N GLU A 484 7.84 -24.33 0.36
CA GLU A 484 6.54 -25.03 0.39
C GLU A 484 6.05 -25.25 1.83
N ARG A 485 6.97 -25.47 2.78
CA ARG A 485 6.66 -25.66 4.21
C ARG A 485 6.14 -24.39 4.88
N SER A 486 6.29 -23.22 4.25
CA SER A 486 5.67 -21.99 4.72
C SER A 486 4.15 -22.02 4.50
N ASP A 487 3.67 -22.62 3.40
CA ASP A 487 2.23 -22.86 3.19
C ASP A 487 1.69 -23.94 4.12
N VAL A 488 2.50 -24.97 4.44
CA VAL A 488 2.13 -26.01 5.41
C VAL A 488 1.83 -25.40 6.78
N TYR A 489 2.62 -24.41 7.21
CA TYR A 489 2.36 -23.70 8.46
C TYR A 489 1.02 -22.95 8.41
N GLY A 490 0.77 -22.19 7.33
CA GLY A 490 -0.51 -21.50 7.14
C GLY A 490 -1.71 -22.45 7.10
N PHE A 491 -1.55 -23.62 6.48
CA PHE A 491 -2.54 -24.70 6.50
C PHE A 491 -2.78 -25.24 7.92
N GLY A 492 -1.71 -25.47 8.70
CA GLY A 492 -1.82 -25.90 10.09
C GLY A 492 -2.62 -24.91 10.94
N VAL A 493 -2.41 -23.61 10.74
CA VAL A 493 -3.19 -22.56 11.40
C VAL A 493 -4.66 -22.66 11.01
N VAL A 494 -4.97 -22.78 9.71
CA VAL A 494 -6.36 -23.00 9.24
C VAL A 494 -6.98 -24.25 9.86
N LEU A 495 -6.21 -25.33 10.03
CA LEU A 495 -6.69 -26.56 10.66
C LEU A 495 -7.03 -26.34 12.14
N LEU A 496 -6.22 -25.55 12.86
CA LEU A 496 -6.53 -25.12 14.22
C LEU A 496 -7.78 -24.23 14.26
N GLU A 497 -7.99 -23.33 13.30
CA GLU A 497 -9.21 -22.51 13.22
C GLU A 497 -10.46 -23.40 13.00
N LEU A 498 -10.36 -24.41 12.13
CA LEU A 498 -11.41 -25.40 11.91
C LEU A 498 -11.70 -26.24 13.16
N LEU A 499 -10.70 -26.56 13.99
CA LEU A 499 -10.90 -27.36 15.20
C LEU A 499 -11.47 -26.53 16.36
N SER A 500 -10.94 -25.32 16.55
CA SER A 500 -11.17 -24.51 17.76
C SER A 500 -12.21 -23.40 17.60
N SER A 501 -12.62 -23.08 16.36
CA SER A 501 -13.42 -21.89 16.05
C SER A 501 -12.81 -20.59 16.62
N LYS A 502 -11.48 -20.53 16.83
CA LYS A 502 -10.73 -19.34 17.27
C LYS A 502 -9.94 -18.75 16.11
N GLN A 503 -9.78 -17.43 16.11
CA GLN A 503 -8.97 -16.73 15.10
C GLN A 503 -7.48 -17.00 15.31
N ALA A 504 -6.70 -16.96 14.22
CA ALA A 504 -5.24 -17.10 14.25
C ALA A 504 -4.51 -16.18 15.26
N VAL A 505 -5.08 -15.01 15.55
CA VAL A 505 -4.61 -14.09 16.61
C VAL A 505 -5.73 -13.90 17.63
N ILE A 506 -5.53 -14.42 18.83
CA ILE A 506 -6.49 -14.38 19.94
C ILE A 506 -6.24 -13.11 20.75
N SER A 507 -7.26 -12.26 20.89
CA SER A 507 -7.20 -11.13 21.83
C SER A 507 -7.56 -11.64 23.23
N ILE A 508 -6.65 -11.47 24.19
CA ILE A 508 -6.89 -11.81 25.60
C ILE A 508 -7.38 -10.56 26.36
N ASN A 509 -6.82 -9.39 26.02
CA ASN A 509 -7.14 -8.08 26.59
C ASN A 509 -6.68 -6.97 25.60
N ASP A 510 -7.05 -5.71 25.83
CA ASP A 510 -6.77 -4.57 24.94
C ASP A 510 -5.29 -4.33 24.59
N HIS A 511 -4.36 -5.01 25.27
CA HIS A 511 -2.91 -4.86 25.08
C HIS A 511 -2.13 -6.17 24.89
N HIS A 512 -2.80 -7.34 24.92
CA HIS A 512 -2.12 -8.64 24.75
C HIS A 512 -2.84 -9.54 23.74
N THR A 513 -2.07 -10.04 22.78
CA THR A 513 -2.50 -11.00 21.76
C THR A 513 -1.71 -12.29 21.90
N LEU A 514 -2.40 -13.43 21.82
CA LEU A 514 -1.81 -14.76 21.80
C LEU A 514 -1.99 -15.40 20.43
N LEU A 515 -0.95 -16.02 19.88
CA LEU A 515 -1.08 -16.76 18.64
C LEU A 515 -1.85 -18.07 18.89
N LEU A 516 -2.73 -18.42 17.96
CA LEU A 516 -3.52 -19.65 18.05
C LEU A 516 -2.62 -20.89 18.15
N THR A 517 -1.46 -20.86 17.48
CA THR A 517 -0.46 -21.93 17.53
C THR A 517 0.10 -22.14 18.93
N ASP A 518 0.40 -21.05 19.64
CA ASP A 518 1.00 -21.11 20.98
C ASP A 518 -0.02 -21.61 22.00
N TRP A 519 -1.28 -21.16 21.87
CA TRP A 519 -2.39 -21.64 22.68
C TRP A 519 -2.66 -23.15 22.49
N ALA A 520 -2.72 -23.60 21.23
CA ALA A 520 -2.96 -25.02 20.94
C ALA A 520 -1.79 -25.89 21.41
N TRP A 521 -0.56 -25.43 21.22
CA TRP A 521 0.64 -26.13 21.70
C TRP A 521 0.62 -26.29 23.22
N SER A 522 0.32 -25.24 23.99
CA SER A 522 0.29 -25.32 25.44
C SER A 522 -0.71 -26.35 25.97
N LEU A 523 -1.89 -26.46 25.34
CA LEU A 523 -2.89 -27.46 25.73
C LEU A 523 -2.42 -28.88 25.44
N VAL A 524 -1.80 -29.11 24.29
CA VAL A 524 -1.29 -30.44 23.92
C VAL A 524 -0.12 -30.84 24.82
N GLU A 525 0.77 -29.90 25.16
CA GLU A 525 1.89 -30.11 26.09
C GLU A 525 1.41 -30.47 27.52
N GLU A 526 0.28 -29.91 27.95
CA GLU A 526 -0.39 -30.24 29.22
C GLU A 526 -1.16 -31.59 29.18
N GLY A 527 -1.17 -32.30 28.05
CA GLY A 527 -1.96 -33.52 27.87
C GLY A 527 -3.46 -33.29 27.69
N ARG A 528 -3.85 -32.04 27.39
CA ARG A 528 -5.24 -31.59 27.24
C ARG A 528 -5.61 -31.38 25.77
N LEU A 529 -5.27 -32.37 24.95
CA LEU A 529 -5.42 -32.30 23.50
C LEU A 529 -6.86 -31.99 23.05
N PHE A 530 -7.85 -32.62 23.68
CA PHE A 530 -9.25 -32.44 23.29
C PHE A 530 -9.79 -31.04 23.59
N ASP A 531 -9.16 -30.29 24.50
CA ASP A 531 -9.53 -28.91 24.84
C ASP A 531 -9.22 -27.93 23.69
N VAL A 532 -8.45 -28.35 22.68
CA VAL A 532 -8.24 -27.59 21.45
C VAL A 532 -9.53 -27.51 20.62
N ILE A 533 -10.42 -28.51 20.75
CA ILE A 533 -11.63 -28.64 19.93
C ILE A 533 -12.76 -27.84 20.57
N ASP A 534 -13.45 -27.04 19.77
CA ASP A 534 -14.63 -26.29 20.23
C ASP A 534 -15.78 -27.25 20.55
N GLU A 535 -16.26 -27.20 21.79
CA GLU A 535 -17.40 -27.99 22.29
C GLU A 535 -18.69 -27.75 21.48
N ASN A 536 -18.78 -26.62 20.77
CA ASN A 536 -19.94 -26.27 19.96
C ASN A 536 -19.90 -26.80 18.52
N VAL A 537 -18.87 -27.55 18.13
CA VAL A 537 -18.84 -28.20 16.81
C VAL A 537 -19.85 -29.35 16.79
N LEU A 538 -20.76 -29.30 15.82
CA LEU A 538 -21.78 -30.33 15.62
C LEU A 538 -21.18 -31.56 14.92
N GLU A 539 -21.73 -32.74 15.23
CA GLU A 539 -21.41 -34.00 14.55
C GLU A 539 -19.92 -34.38 14.61
N LEU A 540 -19.28 -34.16 15.77
CA LEU A 540 -17.87 -34.55 15.98
C LEU A 540 -17.61 -36.00 15.60
N GLY A 541 -16.46 -36.23 14.97
CA GLY A 541 -15.99 -37.56 14.64
C GLY A 541 -15.55 -38.37 15.88
N PRO A 542 -15.18 -39.64 15.69
CA PRO A 542 -14.60 -40.46 16.74
C PRO A 542 -13.37 -39.79 17.38
N PRO A 543 -13.11 -39.97 18.69
CA PRO A 543 -11.97 -39.34 19.39
C PRO A 543 -10.63 -39.57 18.70
N GLU A 544 -10.39 -40.76 18.13
CA GLU A 544 -9.15 -41.12 17.44
C GLU A 544 -8.96 -40.30 16.15
N VAL A 545 -10.07 -40.02 15.45
CA VAL A 545 -10.05 -39.14 14.27
C VAL A 545 -9.80 -37.71 14.70
N MET A 546 -10.47 -37.23 15.75
CA MET A 546 -10.28 -35.87 16.25
C MET A 546 -8.85 -35.63 16.74
N GLU A 547 -8.28 -36.59 17.48
CA GLU A 547 -6.89 -36.59 17.93
C GLU A 547 -5.92 -36.48 16.77
N LYS A 548 -6.10 -37.30 15.72
CA LYS A 548 -5.31 -37.24 14.49
C LYS A 548 -5.29 -35.83 13.89
N TYR A 549 -6.44 -35.15 13.82
CA TYR A 549 -6.52 -33.79 13.24
C TYR A 549 -5.80 -32.76 14.12
N VAL A 550 -5.92 -32.84 15.44
CA VAL A 550 -5.21 -31.92 16.35
C VAL A 550 -3.70 -32.12 16.23
N LEU A 551 -3.21 -33.37 16.29
CA LEU A 551 -1.78 -33.67 16.16
C LEU A 551 -1.23 -33.22 14.81
N LEU A 552 -1.97 -33.43 13.72
CA LEU A 552 -1.57 -32.97 12.39
C LEU A 552 -1.50 -31.45 12.29
N ALA A 553 -2.44 -30.73 12.92
CA ALA A 553 -2.42 -29.27 12.98
C ALA A 553 -1.19 -28.77 13.73
N ILE A 554 -0.87 -29.37 14.87
CA ILE A 554 0.31 -29.05 15.68
C ILE A 554 1.62 -29.32 14.91
N LEU A 555 1.75 -30.49 14.29
CA LEU A 555 2.93 -30.84 13.48
C LEU A 555 3.10 -29.89 12.29
N SER A 556 2.00 -29.49 11.64
CA SER A 556 2.02 -28.54 10.54
C SER A 556 2.47 -27.14 10.99
N CYS A 557 2.12 -26.74 12.22
CA CYS A 557 2.51 -25.47 12.84
C CYS A 557 3.90 -25.51 13.53
N HIS A 558 4.65 -26.61 13.44
CA HIS A 558 5.88 -26.75 14.20
C HIS A 558 6.95 -25.70 13.80
N SER A 559 7.70 -25.18 14.76
CA SER A 559 8.71 -24.13 14.51
C SER A 559 9.86 -24.62 13.63
N GLN A 560 10.22 -25.90 13.74
CA GLN A 560 11.24 -26.53 12.90
C GLN A 560 10.66 -26.99 11.56
N LEU A 561 11.22 -26.44 10.49
CA LEU A 561 10.90 -26.74 9.09
C LEU A 561 10.77 -28.23 8.76
N TYR A 562 11.75 -29.04 9.20
CA TYR A 562 11.84 -30.47 8.86
C TYR A 562 10.82 -31.34 9.60
N ALA A 563 10.28 -30.87 10.72
CA ALA A 563 9.27 -31.58 11.49
C ALA A 563 7.88 -31.50 10.84
N ARG A 564 7.63 -30.45 10.03
CA ARG A 564 6.37 -30.31 9.30
C ARG A 564 6.25 -31.43 8.25
N PRO A 565 5.08 -32.05 8.07
CA PRO A 565 4.86 -32.92 6.91
C PRO A 565 4.81 -32.12 5.60
N THR A 566 4.92 -32.79 4.46
CA THR A 566 4.59 -32.18 3.16
C THR A 566 3.06 -32.15 2.96
N MET A 567 2.57 -31.30 2.06
CA MET A 567 1.13 -31.30 1.74
C MET A 567 0.64 -32.62 1.16
N ASP A 568 1.47 -33.32 0.37
CA ASP A 568 1.15 -34.67 -0.11
C ASP A 568 1.01 -35.68 1.03
N GLN A 569 1.90 -35.64 2.04
CA GLN A 569 1.78 -36.46 3.25
C GLN A 569 0.52 -36.10 4.05
N ILE A 570 0.21 -34.81 4.19
CA ILE A 570 -1.01 -34.33 4.86
C ILE A 570 -2.25 -34.90 4.18
N VAL A 571 -2.35 -34.83 2.85
CA VAL A 571 -3.50 -35.37 2.09
C VAL A 571 -3.66 -36.86 2.39
N ARG A 572 -2.58 -37.63 2.33
CA ARG A 572 -2.63 -39.08 2.66
C ARG A 572 -3.13 -39.32 4.08
N ILE A 573 -2.59 -38.62 5.07
CA ILE A 573 -3.00 -38.77 6.49
C ILE A 573 -4.48 -38.42 6.69
N LEU A 574 -4.96 -37.35 6.05
CA LEU A 574 -6.34 -36.91 6.17
C LEU A 574 -7.33 -37.86 5.48
N GLU A 575 -6.94 -38.46 4.36
CA GLU A 575 -7.77 -39.41 3.60
C GLU A 575 -7.76 -40.84 4.18
N THR A 576 -6.73 -41.21 4.93
CA THR A 576 -6.68 -42.51 5.60
C THR A 576 -7.39 -42.48 6.94
N ASP A 577 -8.28 -43.44 7.20
CA ASP A 577 -8.90 -43.66 8.51
C ASP A 577 -7.95 -44.29 9.57
N ILE A 578 -6.63 -44.31 9.30
CA ILE A 578 -5.64 -44.95 10.16
C ILE A 578 -5.10 -43.91 11.17
N PRO A 579 -5.03 -44.24 12.48
CA PRO A 579 -4.41 -43.37 13.49
C PRO A 579 -2.94 -43.09 13.17
N VAL A 580 -2.49 -41.85 13.41
CA VAL A 580 -1.05 -41.51 13.38
C VAL A 580 -0.47 -41.91 14.74
N HIS A 581 0.33 -42.98 14.76
CA HIS A 581 0.99 -43.49 15.96
C HIS A 581 2.40 -42.90 16.14
#